data_AF-A0A4R2QTM7-F1
#
_entry.id   AF-A0A4R2QTM7-F1
#
_cell.length_a   1.000
_cell.length_b   1.000
_cell.length_c   1.000
_cell.angle_alpha   90.00
_cell.angle_beta   90.00
_cell.angle_gamma   90.00
#
_symmetry.space_group_name_H-M   'P 1'
#
loop_
_entity.id
_entity.type
_entity.pdbx_description
1 polymer ?
#
loop_
_entity_poly.entity_id
_entity_poly.type
_entity_poly.pdbx_seq_one_letter_code
_entity_poly.pdbx_strand_id
1 'polypeptide(L)'
;MARRKRRRLLVPEARSALDQLKADVMNTMTPEAAKFESAQRQQIPLQKDGDNGELTAREAGKVGGPIGGQMVKKLIAMAQMQMMNEQQQDRSNQ
;
A
#
# COMPACT_ATOMS: atom_id res chain seq x y z
N MET A 1 14.50 17.75 -12.35
CA MET A 1 13.59 16.68 -12.84
C MET A 1 12.28 16.68 -12.06
N ALA A 2 11.27 17.41 -12.55
CA ALA A 2 9.94 17.49 -11.92
C ALA A 2 9.06 16.30 -12.35
N ARG A 3 8.94 15.27 -11.50
CA ARG A 3 7.95 14.20 -11.71
C ARG A 3 7.30 13.68 -10.41
N ARG A 4 6.97 14.60 -9.50
CA ARG A 4 6.22 14.30 -8.26
C ARG A 4 4.69 14.39 -8.40
N LYS A 5 4.18 14.90 -9.54
CA LYS A 5 2.75 15.20 -9.77
C LYS A 5 1.84 13.96 -9.98
N ARG A 6 2.40 12.76 -10.18
CA ARG A 6 1.62 11.54 -10.49
C ARG A 6 1.31 10.62 -9.30
N ARG A 7 1.62 11.02 -8.07
CA ARG A 7 1.32 10.25 -6.84
C ARG A 7 0.34 10.99 -5.92
N ARG A 8 -0.72 11.56 -6.47
CA ARG A 8 -1.75 12.24 -5.66
C ARG A 8 -2.76 11.22 -5.16
N LEU A 9 -2.93 11.13 -3.85
CA LEU A 9 -3.97 10.34 -3.23
C LEU A 9 -5.34 10.98 -3.51
N LEU A 10 -6.41 10.17 -3.47
CA LEU A 10 -7.78 10.69 -3.54
C LEU A 10 -8.07 11.64 -2.37
N VAL A 11 -7.58 11.26 -1.18
CA VAL A 11 -7.59 12.08 0.04
C VAL A 11 -6.14 12.38 0.43
N PRO A 12 -5.62 13.59 0.16
CA PRO A 12 -4.22 13.95 0.44
C PRO A 12 -3.81 13.77 1.90
N GLU A 13 -4.72 14.05 2.83
CA GLU A 13 -4.53 14.03 4.28
C GLU A 13 -4.30 12.61 4.81
N ALA A 14 -4.80 11.60 4.08
CA ALA A 14 -4.64 10.19 4.43
C ALA A 14 -3.22 9.65 4.22
N ARG A 15 -2.26 10.49 3.78
CA ARG A 15 -0.91 10.05 3.44
C ARG A 15 -0.22 9.28 4.57
N SER A 16 -0.24 9.82 5.78
CA SER A 16 0.40 9.19 6.94
C SER A 16 -0.23 7.83 7.26
N ALA A 17 -1.57 7.77 7.24
CA ALA A 17 -2.31 6.53 7.52
C ALA A 17 -2.07 5.46 6.43
N LEU A 18 -1.97 5.85 5.16
CA LEU A 18 -1.65 4.93 4.08
C LEU A 18 -0.19 4.45 4.11
N ASP A 19 0.74 5.28 4.58
CA ASP A 19 2.12 4.87 4.79
C ASP A 19 2.22 3.87 5.95
N GLN A 20 1.50 4.06 7.05
CA GLN A 20 1.36 3.07 8.12
C GLN A 20 0.74 1.76 7.62
N LEU A 21 -0.40 1.86 6.92
CA LEU A 21 -1.06 0.70 6.33
C LEU A 21 -0.13 -0.11 5.41
N LYS A 22 0.71 0.57 4.63
CA LYS A 22 1.72 -0.07 3.77
C LYS A 22 2.73 -0.88 4.57
N ALA A 23 3.15 -0.37 5.72
CA ALA A 23 4.05 -1.07 6.63
C ALA A 23 3.35 -2.28 7.26
N ASP A 24 2.11 -2.09 7.72
CA ASP A 24 1.29 -3.13 8.35
C ASP A 24 1.01 -4.31 7.40
N VAL A 25 0.56 -4.04 6.16
CA VAL A 25 0.23 -5.11 5.21
C VAL A 25 1.45 -5.93 4.77
N MET A 26 2.65 -5.37 4.90
CA MET A 26 3.90 -6.06 4.56
C MET A 26 4.63 -6.58 5.79
N ASN A 27 4.09 -6.37 7.00
CA ASN A 27 4.73 -6.69 8.28
C ASN A 27 6.13 -6.09 8.40
N THR A 28 6.29 -4.82 7.98
CA THR A 28 7.56 -4.09 8.06
C THR A 28 7.51 -2.97 9.08
N MET A 29 8.65 -2.63 9.66
CA MET A 29 8.74 -1.51 10.61
C MET A 29 8.56 -0.14 9.94
N THR A 30 8.91 -0.01 8.66
CA THR A 30 8.80 1.25 7.92
C THR A 30 8.09 1.06 6.57
N PRO A 31 7.39 2.08 6.06
CA PRO A 31 6.77 2.05 4.73
C PRO A 31 7.79 1.84 3.60
N GLU A 32 9.01 2.32 3.78
CA GLU A 32 10.10 2.20 2.81
C GLU A 32 10.67 0.77 2.76
N ALA A 33 10.61 0.03 3.87
CA ALA A 33 11.07 -1.35 3.92
C ALA A 33 10.17 -2.30 3.12
N ALA A 34 8.86 -2.01 3.02
CA ALA A 34 7.86 -2.81 2.32
C ALA A 34 8.28 -3.21 0.88
N LYS A 35 8.88 -2.29 0.12
CA LYS A 35 9.32 -2.58 -1.27
C LYS A 35 10.50 -3.54 -1.32
N PHE A 36 11.41 -3.47 -0.35
CA PHE A 36 12.57 -4.36 -0.29
C PHE A 36 12.17 -5.75 0.18
N GLU A 37 11.26 -5.80 1.14
CA GLU A 37 10.67 -7.02 1.66
C GLU A 37 9.91 -7.77 0.54
N SER A 38 9.07 -7.06 -0.21
CA SER A 38 8.40 -7.65 -1.38
C SER A 38 9.39 -8.05 -2.48
N ALA A 39 10.44 -7.29 -2.73
CA ALA A 39 11.45 -7.64 -3.72
C ALA A 39 12.23 -8.91 -3.33
N GLN A 40 12.59 -9.05 -2.05
CA GLN A 40 13.25 -10.23 -1.51
C GLN A 40 12.39 -11.48 -1.66
N ARG A 41 11.09 -11.40 -1.34
CA ARG A 41 10.13 -12.50 -1.54
C ARG A 41 10.02 -12.93 -3.01
N GLN A 42 10.11 -11.97 -3.94
CA GLN A 42 9.99 -12.22 -5.38
C GLN A 42 11.34 -12.53 -6.06
N GLN A 43 12.44 -12.57 -5.30
CA GLN A 43 13.81 -12.77 -5.80
C GLN A 43 14.22 -11.75 -6.87
N ILE A 44 13.80 -10.49 -6.71
CA ILE A 44 14.11 -9.40 -7.64
C ILE A 44 15.24 -8.55 -7.04
N PRO A 45 16.32 -8.26 -7.80
CA PRO A 45 17.46 -7.50 -7.32
C PRO A 45 17.14 -6.01 -7.24
N LEU A 46 16.43 -5.60 -6.17
CA LEU A 46 16.12 -4.21 -5.88
C LEU A 46 17.23 -3.57 -5.04
N GLN A 47 17.96 -2.62 -5.61
CA GLN A 47 19.04 -1.90 -4.95
C GLN A 47 18.47 -0.87 -3.96
N LYS A 48 19.06 -0.80 -2.76
CA LYS A 48 18.68 0.18 -1.71
C LYS A 48 19.16 1.59 -2.03
N ASP A 49 20.44 1.70 -2.35
CA ASP A 49 21.16 2.97 -2.55
C ASP A 49 21.71 3.11 -3.97
N GLY A 50 21.02 2.52 -4.95
CA GLY A 50 21.48 2.48 -6.34
C GLY A 50 20.36 2.69 -7.36
N ASP A 51 20.76 2.72 -8.63
CA ASP A 51 19.82 2.85 -9.73
C ASP A 51 19.19 1.49 -10.06
N ASN A 52 17.87 1.51 -10.21
CA ASN A 52 17.08 0.34 -10.56
C ASN A 52 16.51 0.48 -11.99
N GLY A 53 17.14 1.30 -12.83
CA GLY A 53 16.74 1.58 -14.21
C GLY A 53 16.64 0.33 -15.10
N GLU A 54 17.44 -0.69 -14.82
CA GLU A 54 17.43 -1.96 -15.55
C GLU A 54 16.28 -2.91 -15.12
N LEU A 55 15.53 -2.59 -14.07
CA LEU A 55 14.36 -3.40 -13.70
C LEU A 55 13.29 -3.30 -14.77
N THR A 56 12.86 -4.45 -15.28
CA THR A 56 11.76 -4.51 -16.22
C THR A 56 10.46 -4.04 -15.56
N ALA A 57 9.53 -3.50 -16.37
CA ALA A 57 8.20 -3.14 -15.87
C ALA A 57 7.47 -4.32 -15.19
N ARG A 58 7.75 -5.55 -15.65
CA ARG A 58 7.23 -6.78 -15.05
C ARG A 58 7.78 -7.00 -13.64
N GLU A 59 9.08 -6.82 -13.44
CA GLU A 59 9.71 -6.94 -12.12
C GLU A 59 9.23 -5.86 -11.16
N ALA A 60 9.20 -4.61 -11.61
CA ALA A 60 8.65 -3.50 -10.82
C ALA A 60 7.18 -3.78 -10.42
N GLY A 61 6.39 -4.35 -11.33
CA GLY A 61 5.03 -4.80 -11.08
C GLY A 61 4.95 -5.95 -10.06
N LYS A 62 5.84 -6.94 -10.12
CA LYS A 62 5.93 -8.03 -9.14
C LYS A 62 6.29 -7.54 -7.73
N VAL A 63 7.10 -6.47 -7.62
CA VAL A 63 7.41 -5.84 -6.34
C VAL A 63 6.24 -5.00 -5.83
N GLY A 64 5.66 -4.13 -6.66
CA GLY A 64 4.61 -3.19 -6.23
C GLY A 64 3.22 -3.81 -6.10
N GLY A 65 2.92 -4.84 -6.89
CA GLY A 65 1.61 -5.47 -6.99
C GLY A 65 1.12 -6.06 -5.67
N PRO A 66 1.88 -6.93 -5.00
CA PRO A 66 1.50 -7.50 -3.71
C PRO A 66 1.26 -6.43 -2.63
N ILE A 67 2.06 -5.37 -2.62
CA ILE A 67 1.91 -4.26 -1.65
C ILE A 67 0.60 -3.53 -1.92
N GLY A 68 0.42 -3.03 -3.15
CA GLY A 68 -0.78 -2.26 -3.51
C GLY A 68 -2.06 -3.08 -3.44
N GLY A 69 -2.03 -4.33 -3.90
CA GLY A 69 -3.18 -5.24 -3.87
C GLY A 69 -3.64 -5.55 -2.45
N GLN A 70 -2.72 -5.81 -1.53
CA GLN A 70 -3.06 -6.04 -0.11
C GLN A 70 -3.59 -4.77 0.56
N MET A 71 -3.01 -3.59 0.27
CA MET A 71 -3.53 -2.31 0.75
C MET A 71 -4.98 -2.11 0.30
N VAL A 72 -5.27 -2.27 -0.99
CA VAL A 72 -6.63 -2.11 -1.53
C VAL A 72 -7.61 -3.10 -0.88
N LYS A 73 -7.21 -4.37 -0.77
CA LYS A 73 -8.02 -5.40 -0.10
C LYS A 73 -8.35 -5.02 1.34
N LYS A 74 -7.37 -4.53 2.09
CA LYS A 74 -7.56 -4.13 3.49
C LYS A 74 -8.43 -2.88 3.63
N LEU A 75 -8.27 -1.89 2.75
CA LEU A 75 -9.12 -0.69 2.72
C LEU A 75 -10.59 -1.03 2.45
N ILE A 76 -10.86 -1.91 1.47
CA ILE A 76 -12.22 -2.38 1.17
C ILE A 76 -12.81 -3.09 2.38
N ALA A 77 -12.05 -3.97 3.03
CA ALA A 77 -12.51 -4.67 4.22
C ALA A 77 -12.85 -3.70 5.37
N MET A 78 -12.02 -2.67 5.59
CA MET A 78 -12.30 -1.62 6.59
C MET A 78 -13.59 -0.86 6.28
N ALA A 79 -13.80 -0.47 5.01
CA ALA A 79 -15.00 0.22 4.59
C ALA A 79 -16.26 -0.65 4.77
N GLN A 80 -16.20 -1.93 4.41
CA GLN A 80 -17.30 -2.87 4.62
C GLN A 80 -17.65 -3.04 6.11
N MET A 81 -16.64 -3.14 6.99
CA MET A 81 -16.86 -3.21 8.43
C MET A 81 -17.50 -1.94 8.98
N GLN A 82 -17.08 -0.76 8.52
CA GLN A 82 -17.69 0.52 8.93
C GLN A 82 -19.16 0.58 8.53
N MET A 83 -19.49 0.27 7.28
CA MET A 83 -20.87 0.26 6.79
C MET A 83 -21.77 -0.74 7.56
N MET A 84 -21.24 -1.91 7.90
CA MET A 84 -21.98 -2.90 8.69
C MET A 84 -22.26 -2.40 10.11
N ASN A 85 -21.28 -1.75 10.74
CA ASN A 85 -21.44 -1.20 12.09
C ASN A 85 -22.43 -0.04 12.12
N GLU A 86 -22.40 0.85 11.11
CA GLU A 86 -23.38 1.93 10.94
C GLU A 86 -24.81 1.37 10.82
N GLN A 87 -25.01 0.35 9.97
CA GLN A 87 -26.31 -0.30 9.82
C GLN A 87 -26.82 -0.96 11.11
N GLN A 88 -25.93 -1.48 11.96
CA GLN A 88 -26.32 -2.06 13.25
C GLN A 88 -26.74 -0.98 14.23
N GLN A 89 -26.01 0.14 14.28
CA GLN A 89 -26.33 1.28 15.14
C GLN A 89 -27.67 1.92 14.77
N ASP A 90 -27.94 2.08 13.48
CA ASP A 90 -29.21 2.63 12.99
C ASP A 90 -30.42 1.76 13.33
N ARG A 91 -30.23 0.43 13.41
CA ARG A 91 -31.27 -0.52 13.82
C ARG A 91 -31.49 -0.56 15.33
N SER A 92 -30.45 -0.29 16.14
CA SER A 92 -30.58 -0.24 17.60
C SER A 92 -31.18 1.08 18.11
N ASN A 93 -31.13 2.13 17.29
CA ASN A 93 -31.66 3.46 17.62
C ASN A 93 -33.11 3.70 17.09
N GLN A 94 -33.75 2.67 16.53
CA GLN A 94 -35.16 2.65 16.13
C GLN A 94 -35.95 1.75 17.07
#